data_AF-V2X282-F1
#
_entry.id   AF-V2X282-F1
#
_cell.length_a   1.000
_cell.length_b   1.000
_cell.length_c   1.000
_cell.angle_alpha   90.00
_cell.angle_beta   90.00
_cell.angle_gamma   90.00
#
_symmetry.space_group_name_H-M   'P 1'
#
loop_
_entity.id
_entity.type
_entity.pdbx_description
1 polymer ?
#
loop_
_entity_poly.entity_id
_entity_poly.type
_entity_poly.pdbx_seq_one_letter_code
_entity_poly.pdbx_strand_id
1 'polypeptide(L)'
;MFTVKYSLNINDAILRDLTGHAAGNADYNARQRFPPPRCHPGTRVKVLEALAQWIDDDSKAKLSEDYASTRCAAAFFFSRNDATHNTLDSFVATIAYQSCTSDSLRGVVGPLIIEVIRSNAKIFDASFETQFRKLLLEPFAKLTPAVRHGLPYLIVIDGLNECVDPESQERFLEAIGYAIAFPAPFPFIFLICSRPEPQIRNGFDNPDFITSLKRLAISDTNWFVAHITFDTMLLNELVVTCIRDRNGEVLTTAPSLQTP
;
A
#
# COMPACT_ATOMS: atom_id res chain seq x y z
N MET A 1 -30.51 -16.15 -22.29
CA MET A 1 -30.36 -15.14 -21.22
C MET A 1 -29.87 -15.81 -19.92
N PHE A 2 -28.69 -16.44 -19.92
CA PHE A 2 -28.20 -17.23 -18.76
C PHE A 2 -26.82 -16.82 -18.23
N THR A 3 -26.05 -16.04 -18.97
CA THR A 3 -24.62 -15.81 -18.72
C THR A 3 -24.31 -14.90 -17.52
N VAL A 4 -25.24 -14.01 -17.13
CA VAL A 4 -24.97 -12.98 -16.10
C VAL A 4 -24.96 -13.54 -14.68
N LYS A 5 -25.92 -14.42 -14.33
CA LYS A 5 -26.01 -14.99 -12.96
C LYS A 5 -24.87 -15.97 -12.63
N TYR A 6 -24.40 -16.73 -13.61
CA TYR A 6 -23.31 -17.70 -13.42
C TYR A 6 -21.96 -17.01 -13.17
N SER A 7 -21.71 -15.90 -13.87
CA SER A 7 -20.50 -15.09 -13.72
C SER A 7 -20.41 -14.43 -12.33
N LEU A 8 -21.51 -13.87 -11.84
CA LEU A 8 -21.58 -13.29 -10.48
C LEU A 8 -21.22 -14.32 -9.40
N ASN A 9 -21.86 -15.50 -9.42
CA ASN A 9 -21.64 -16.55 -8.42
C ASN A 9 -20.18 -17.08 -8.42
N ILE A 10 -19.53 -17.14 -9.58
CA ILE A 10 -18.12 -17.54 -9.68
C ILE A 10 -17.20 -16.43 -9.13
N ASN A 11 -17.49 -15.16 -9.42
CA ASN A 11 -16.72 -14.05 -8.87
C ASN A 11 -16.88 -13.99 -7.34
N ASP A 12 -18.08 -14.19 -6.81
CA ASP A 12 -18.33 -14.25 -5.36
C ASP A 12 -17.56 -15.41 -4.70
N ALA A 13 -17.45 -16.57 -5.36
CA ALA A 13 -16.64 -17.69 -4.88
C ALA A 13 -15.14 -17.37 -4.87
N ILE A 14 -14.62 -16.73 -5.93
CA ILE A 14 -13.21 -16.30 -6.03
C ILE A 14 -12.89 -15.20 -5.00
N LEU A 15 -13.80 -14.25 -4.79
CA LEU A 15 -13.65 -13.21 -3.78
C LEU A 15 -13.61 -13.83 -2.37
N ARG A 16 -14.47 -14.82 -2.08
CA ARG A 16 -14.42 -15.55 -0.80
C ARG A 16 -13.13 -16.33 -0.59
N ASP A 17 -12.58 -16.94 -1.63
CA ASP A 17 -11.27 -17.63 -1.59
C ASP A 17 -10.13 -16.64 -1.31
N LEU A 18 -10.14 -15.49 -2.01
CA LEU A 18 -9.22 -14.38 -1.76
C LEU A 18 -9.36 -13.81 -0.34
N THR A 19 -10.58 -13.66 0.19
CA THR A 19 -10.82 -13.27 1.60
C THR A 19 -10.28 -14.30 2.58
N GLY A 20 -10.30 -15.59 2.24
CA GLY A 20 -9.77 -16.67 3.08
C GLY A 20 -8.25 -16.58 3.31
N HIS A 21 -7.53 -15.91 2.41
CA HIS A 21 -6.08 -15.67 2.51
C HIS A 21 -5.75 -14.24 2.96
N ALA A 22 -6.73 -13.34 3.05
CA ALA A 22 -6.53 -11.95 3.45
C ALA A 22 -6.68 -11.74 4.96
N ALA A 23 -5.88 -10.83 5.52
CA ALA A 23 -5.98 -10.40 6.91
C ALA A 23 -6.99 -9.25 7.04
N GLY A 24 -8.27 -9.58 7.23
CA GLY A 24 -9.35 -8.58 7.37
C GLY A 24 -9.25 -7.62 8.57
N ASN A 25 -8.19 -7.73 9.38
CA ASN A 25 -7.84 -6.82 10.47
C ASN A 25 -6.51 -6.05 10.25
N ALA A 26 -5.82 -6.27 9.12
CA ALA A 26 -4.63 -5.50 8.72
C ALA A 26 -4.97 -4.18 8.00
N ASP A 27 -6.24 -3.96 7.63
CA ASP A 27 -6.74 -2.73 7.01
C ASP A 27 -6.56 -1.49 7.92
N TYR A 28 -6.38 -0.31 7.33
CA TYR A 28 -6.21 0.95 8.08
C TYR A 28 -7.42 1.31 8.96
N ASN A 29 -8.62 0.87 8.59
CA ASN A 29 -9.89 1.07 9.28
C ASN A 29 -10.32 -0.13 10.16
N ALA A 30 -9.43 -1.11 10.37
CA ALA A 30 -9.73 -2.31 11.15
C ALA A 30 -10.16 -1.96 12.59
N ARG A 31 -11.17 -2.67 13.10
CA ARG A 31 -11.76 -2.43 14.44
C ARG A 31 -10.74 -2.42 15.58
N GLN A 32 -9.66 -3.20 15.48
CA GLN A 32 -8.59 -3.26 16.46
C GLN A 32 -7.80 -1.95 16.60
N ARG A 33 -7.88 -1.05 15.61
CA ARG A 33 -7.26 0.28 15.59
C ARG A 33 -8.18 1.38 16.14
N PHE A 34 -9.34 1.04 16.69
CA PHE A 34 -10.30 2.00 17.24
C PHE A 34 -10.34 2.01 18.78
N PRO A 35 -10.23 3.19 19.43
CA PRO A 35 -9.95 4.50 18.85
C PRO A 35 -8.48 4.62 18.39
N PRO A 36 -8.18 5.46 17.40
CA PRO A 36 -6.80 5.67 16.95
C PRO A 36 -5.90 6.15 18.12
N PRO A 37 -4.69 5.57 18.30
CA PRO A 37 -3.84 5.77 19.50
C PRO A 37 -3.23 7.18 19.58
N ARG A 38 -3.44 7.98 20.66
CA ARG A 38 -3.51 9.49 20.71
C ARG A 38 -2.33 10.34 21.25
N CYS A 39 -2.12 11.53 20.68
CA CYS A 39 -0.97 12.47 20.80
C CYS A 39 -1.22 13.72 21.64
N HIS A 40 -0.25 14.61 21.50
CA HIS A 40 -0.34 16.05 21.63
C HIS A 40 -0.53 16.76 20.26
N PRO A 41 -1.41 17.79 20.17
CA PRO A 41 -1.58 18.65 18.98
C PRO A 41 -0.29 19.35 18.52
N GLY A 42 -0.22 19.73 17.24
CA GLY A 42 0.95 20.42 16.64
C GLY A 42 2.14 19.50 16.31
N THR A 43 2.12 18.29 16.85
CA THR A 43 3.01 17.18 16.49
C THR A 43 2.90 16.81 15.02
N ARG A 44 4.01 16.33 14.42
CA ARG A 44 4.12 15.79 13.05
C ARG A 44 3.72 16.69 11.88
N VAL A 45 3.19 17.89 12.10
CA VAL A 45 2.80 18.84 11.04
C VAL A 45 3.86 18.92 9.94
N LYS A 46 5.14 19.09 10.29
CA LYS A 46 6.27 19.13 9.34
C LYS A 46 6.50 17.83 8.55
N VAL A 47 6.29 16.67 9.18
CA VAL A 47 6.46 15.35 8.54
C VAL A 47 5.29 15.08 7.60
N LEU A 48 4.06 15.39 8.03
CA LEU A 48 2.84 15.28 7.23
C LEU A 48 2.85 16.26 6.04
N GLU A 49 3.33 17.49 6.23
CA GLU A 49 3.58 18.45 5.14
C GLU A 49 4.64 17.91 4.16
N ALA A 50 5.81 17.45 4.66
CA ALA A 50 6.84 16.87 3.80
C ALA A 50 6.38 15.62 3.03
N LEU A 51 5.48 14.81 3.61
CA LEU A 51 4.89 13.65 2.96
C LEU A 51 3.89 14.05 1.88
N ALA A 52 2.95 14.93 2.18
CA ALA A 52 1.98 15.41 1.19
C ALA A 52 2.67 16.10 0.00
N GLN A 53 3.68 16.93 0.29
CA GLN A 53 4.51 17.58 -0.74
C GLN A 53 5.22 16.56 -1.64
N TRP A 54 5.69 15.45 -1.09
CA TRP A 54 6.38 14.42 -1.88
C TRP A 54 5.40 13.48 -2.61
N ILE A 55 4.21 13.25 -2.05
CA ILE A 55 3.15 12.38 -2.63
C ILE A 55 2.45 13.04 -3.83
N ASP A 56 2.11 14.33 -3.76
CA ASP A 56 1.47 15.07 -4.86
C ASP A 56 2.49 15.82 -5.76
N ASP A 57 3.77 15.93 -5.36
CA ASP A 57 4.75 16.86 -5.96
C ASP A 57 4.34 18.36 -5.83
N ASP A 58 3.46 18.68 -4.87
CA ASP A 58 2.95 20.03 -4.63
C ASP A 58 3.41 20.59 -3.27
N SER A 59 4.26 21.63 -3.33
CA SER A 59 4.70 22.47 -2.20
C SER A 59 3.59 22.94 -1.23
N LYS A 60 2.33 23.01 -1.67
CA LYS A 60 1.17 23.46 -0.87
C LYS A 60 0.35 22.32 -0.26
N ALA A 61 0.61 21.08 -0.64
CA ALA A 61 -0.13 19.92 -0.15
C ALA A 61 0.05 19.73 1.36
N LYS A 62 -1.01 19.24 2.03
CA LYS A 62 -1.02 18.94 3.46
C LYS A 62 -1.74 17.63 3.71
N LEU A 63 -1.13 16.72 4.46
CA LEU A 63 -1.74 15.44 4.79
C LEU A 63 -2.84 15.66 5.84
N SER A 64 -4.10 15.60 5.41
CA SER A 64 -5.27 15.40 6.26
C SER A 64 -5.81 13.98 6.13
N GLU A 65 -6.80 13.62 6.96
CA GLU A 65 -7.52 12.35 6.85
C GLU A 65 -8.20 12.19 5.48
N ASP A 66 -8.93 13.22 5.04
CA ASP A 66 -9.61 13.26 3.73
C ASP A 66 -8.61 13.24 2.57
N TYR A 67 -7.47 13.91 2.73
CA TYR A 67 -6.40 13.89 1.73
C TYR A 67 -5.83 12.49 1.58
N ALA A 68 -5.48 11.84 2.69
CA ALA A 68 -4.80 10.55 2.64
C ALA A 68 -5.75 9.42 2.21
N SER A 69 -7.00 9.46 2.67
CA SER A 69 -8.05 8.50 2.25
C SER A 69 -8.43 8.61 0.77
N THR A 70 -8.33 9.81 0.15
CA THR A 70 -8.57 9.96 -1.30
C THR A 70 -7.43 9.46 -2.19
N ARG A 71 -6.19 9.34 -1.66
CA ARG A 71 -5.05 8.71 -2.37
C ARG A 71 -4.85 7.24 -2.03
N CYS A 72 -5.32 6.78 -0.87
CA CYS A 72 -5.10 5.42 -0.37
C CYS A 72 -5.81 4.39 -1.26
N ALA A 73 -5.02 3.53 -1.90
CA ALA A 73 -5.48 2.41 -2.69
C ALA A 73 -5.67 1.15 -1.84
N ALA A 74 -4.70 0.93 -0.93
CA ALA A 74 -4.72 -0.15 0.03
C ALA A 74 -3.78 0.16 1.21
N ALA A 75 -3.98 -0.52 2.33
CA ALA A 75 -3.08 -0.47 3.48
C ALA A 75 -2.91 -1.85 4.11
N PHE A 76 -1.71 -2.13 4.65
CA PHE A 76 -1.44 -3.31 5.44
C PHE A 76 -0.63 -2.93 6.68
N PHE A 77 -1.14 -3.28 7.84
CA PHE A 77 -0.41 -3.20 9.10
C PHE A 77 0.13 -4.58 9.48
N PHE A 78 1.43 -4.64 9.76
CA PHE A 78 2.03 -5.78 10.43
C PHE A 78 1.89 -5.65 11.96
N SER A 79 1.55 -6.73 12.65
CA SER A 79 1.56 -6.73 14.12
C SER A 79 2.16 -8.01 14.66
N ARG A 80 3.22 -7.89 15.46
CA ARG A 80 3.99 -9.04 15.95
C ARG A 80 3.15 -10.01 16.78
N ASN A 81 2.08 -9.50 17.39
CA ASN A 81 1.19 -10.21 18.30
C ASN A 81 -0.03 -10.86 17.62
N ASP A 82 -0.22 -10.69 16.31
CA ASP A 82 -1.35 -11.27 15.57
C ASP A 82 -0.88 -12.15 14.40
N ALA A 83 -1.14 -13.45 14.51
CA ALA A 83 -0.72 -14.45 13.53
C ALA A 83 -1.37 -14.29 12.13
N THR A 84 -2.38 -13.45 11.97
CA THR A 84 -2.98 -13.17 10.65
C THR A 84 -2.16 -12.18 9.82
N HIS A 85 -1.36 -11.33 10.46
CA HIS A 85 -0.61 -10.25 9.82
C HIS A 85 0.76 -10.01 10.49
N ASN A 86 1.43 -11.07 10.92
CA ASN A 86 2.82 -11.03 11.38
C ASN A 86 3.82 -11.64 10.38
N THR A 87 3.35 -12.19 9.25
CA THR A 87 4.17 -12.68 8.12
C THR A 87 3.72 -12.04 6.80
N LEU A 88 4.39 -12.37 5.69
CA LEU A 88 4.00 -11.94 4.35
C LEU A 88 2.84 -12.73 3.74
N ASP A 89 2.43 -13.84 4.36
CA ASP A 89 1.52 -14.82 3.74
C ASP A 89 0.17 -14.20 3.35
N SER A 90 -0.36 -13.32 4.20
CA SER A 90 -1.61 -12.60 3.95
C SER A 90 -1.42 -11.27 3.21
N PHE A 91 -0.19 -10.75 3.08
CA PHE A 91 0.04 -9.39 2.56
C PHE A 91 -0.56 -9.21 1.16
N VAL A 92 -0.16 -10.07 0.22
CA VAL A 92 -0.55 -9.93 -1.19
C VAL A 92 -2.05 -10.14 -1.35
N ALA A 93 -2.60 -11.17 -0.70
CA ALA A 93 -4.04 -11.45 -0.70
C ALA A 93 -4.86 -10.28 -0.13
N THR A 94 -4.36 -9.61 0.90
CA THR A 94 -5.02 -8.45 1.52
C THR A 94 -5.06 -7.24 0.59
N ILE A 95 -3.93 -6.86 -0.01
CA ILE A 95 -3.89 -5.75 -0.98
C ILE A 95 -4.74 -6.07 -2.23
N ALA A 96 -4.71 -7.32 -2.70
CA ALA A 96 -5.54 -7.78 -3.81
C ALA A 96 -7.04 -7.77 -3.46
N TYR A 97 -7.42 -8.15 -2.24
CA TYR A 97 -8.79 -8.11 -1.74
C TYR A 97 -9.32 -6.68 -1.64
N GLN A 98 -8.53 -5.75 -1.07
CA GLN A 98 -8.87 -4.32 -1.04
C GLN A 98 -9.02 -3.76 -2.47
N SER A 99 -8.14 -4.13 -3.39
CA SER A 99 -8.25 -3.76 -4.81
C SER A 99 -9.50 -4.31 -5.50
N CYS A 100 -10.00 -5.48 -5.07
CA CYS A 100 -11.22 -6.09 -5.59
C CYS A 100 -12.52 -5.55 -4.96
N THR A 101 -12.45 -4.82 -3.85
CA THR A 101 -13.63 -4.38 -3.08
C THR A 101 -13.80 -2.87 -3.00
N SER A 102 -12.70 -2.10 -3.04
CA SER A 102 -12.68 -0.63 -3.10
C SER A 102 -13.49 -0.09 -4.29
N ASP A 103 -14.33 0.93 -4.06
CA ASP A 103 -15.16 1.56 -5.11
C ASP A 103 -14.32 2.00 -6.32
N SER A 104 -13.13 2.56 -6.09
CA SER A 104 -12.25 3.11 -7.13
C SER A 104 -11.51 2.04 -7.94
N LEU A 105 -11.26 0.86 -7.36
CA LEU A 105 -10.42 -0.19 -7.97
C LEU A 105 -11.21 -1.40 -8.48
N ARG A 106 -12.32 -1.76 -7.82
CA ARG A 106 -13.05 -3.02 -8.09
C ARG A 106 -13.53 -3.18 -9.53
N GLY A 107 -13.90 -2.08 -10.18
CA GLY A 107 -14.43 -2.10 -11.56
C GLY A 107 -13.33 -2.15 -12.63
N VAL A 108 -12.09 -1.84 -12.25
CA VAL A 108 -10.95 -1.65 -13.16
C VAL A 108 -9.93 -2.77 -13.02
N VAL A 109 -9.51 -3.02 -11.78
CA VAL A 109 -8.45 -3.98 -11.44
C VAL A 109 -9.04 -5.31 -10.97
N GLY A 110 -10.17 -5.28 -10.26
CA GLY A 110 -10.87 -6.47 -9.76
C GLY A 110 -11.01 -7.59 -10.80
N PRO A 111 -11.50 -7.33 -12.03
CA PRO A 111 -11.63 -8.38 -13.06
C PRO A 111 -10.29 -9.01 -13.46
N LEU A 112 -9.20 -8.25 -13.42
CA LEU A 112 -7.85 -8.70 -13.79
C LEU A 112 -7.26 -9.62 -12.71
N ILE A 113 -7.46 -9.29 -11.43
CA ILE A 113 -7.06 -10.14 -10.29
C ILE A 113 -7.90 -11.42 -10.25
N ILE A 114 -9.22 -11.30 -10.40
CA ILE A 114 -10.14 -12.44 -10.44
C ILE A 114 -9.77 -13.42 -11.57
N GLU A 115 -9.35 -12.92 -12.73
CA GLU A 115 -8.90 -13.77 -13.85
C GLU A 115 -7.59 -14.51 -13.54
N VAL A 116 -6.67 -13.90 -12.80
CA VAL A 116 -5.43 -14.57 -12.36
C VAL A 116 -5.74 -15.72 -11.40
N ILE A 117 -6.62 -15.50 -10.42
CA ILE A 117 -7.03 -16.54 -9.46
C ILE A 117 -7.82 -17.65 -10.18
N ARG A 118 -8.74 -17.29 -11.09
CA ARG A 118 -9.48 -18.25 -11.94
C ARG A 118 -8.55 -19.13 -12.76
N SER A 119 -7.52 -18.54 -13.36
CA SER A 119 -6.53 -19.24 -14.18
C SER A 119 -5.51 -20.05 -13.36
N ASN A 120 -5.30 -19.72 -12.08
CA ASN A 120 -4.42 -20.45 -11.18
C ASN A 120 -5.02 -20.53 -9.76
N ALA A 121 -5.84 -21.55 -9.52
CA ALA A 121 -6.45 -21.83 -8.21
C ALA A 121 -5.44 -22.18 -7.10
N LYS A 122 -4.15 -22.32 -7.42
CA LYS A 122 -3.05 -22.51 -6.46
C LYS A 122 -2.15 -21.27 -6.33
N ILE A 123 -2.64 -20.09 -6.70
CA ILE A 123 -1.81 -18.87 -6.62
C ILE A 123 -1.38 -18.58 -5.17
N PHE A 124 -2.22 -18.87 -4.18
CA PHE A 124 -1.89 -18.68 -2.76
C PHE A 124 -0.91 -19.73 -2.18
N ASP A 125 -0.73 -20.87 -2.85
CA ASP A 125 0.35 -21.84 -2.55
C ASP A 125 1.72 -21.38 -3.09
N ALA A 126 1.76 -20.33 -3.93
CA ALA A 126 2.98 -19.87 -4.58
C ALA A 126 3.80 -18.93 -3.68
N SER A 127 5.08 -18.73 -4.02
CA SER A 127 5.96 -17.83 -3.26
C SER A 127 5.42 -16.40 -3.22
N PHE A 128 5.75 -15.66 -2.17
CA PHE A 128 5.41 -14.24 -2.01
C PHE A 128 5.69 -13.40 -3.26
N GLU A 129 6.86 -13.58 -3.88
CA GLU A 129 7.29 -12.86 -5.09
C GLU A 129 6.41 -13.23 -6.30
N THR A 130 6.02 -14.50 -6.39
CA THR A 130 5.12 -15.00 -7.43
C THR A 130 3.73 -14.40 -7.26
N GLN A 131 3.20 -14.39 -6.03
CA GLN A 131 1.92 -13.77 -5.70
C GLN A 131 1.96 -12.26 -5.98
N PHE A 132 2.95 -11.55 -5.44
CA PHE A 132 3.13 -10.10 -5.59
C PHE A 132 3.17 -9.70 -7.07
N ARG A 133 3.98 -10.41 -7.89
CA ARG A 133 4.03 -10.17 -9.33
C ARG A 133 2.71 -10.50 -10.05
N LYS A 134 2.06 -11.61 -9.73
CA LYS A 134 0.85 -12.07 -10.43
C LYS A 134 -0.43 -11.34 -10.04
N LEU A 135 -0.57 -10.94 -8.78
CA LEU A 135 -1.78 -10.32 -8.23
C LEU A 135 -1.66 -8.79 -8.10
N LEU A 136 -0.44 -8.23 -8.04
CA LEU A 136 -0.22 -6.78 -7.94
C LEU A 136 0.50 -6.20 -9.16
N LEU A 137 1.67 -6.69 -9.58
CA LEU A 137 2.39 -6.05 -10.69
C LEU A 137 1.69 -6.24 -12.06
N GLU A 138 1.44 -7.48 -12.46
CA GLU A 138 0.85 -7.79 -13.78
C GLU A 138 -0.57 -7.23 -14.01
N PRO A 139 -1.49 -7.20 -13.02
CA PRO A 139 -2.81 -6.61 -13.22
C PRO A 139 -2.75 -5.10 -13.44
N PHE A 140 -1.95 -4.36 -12.67
CA PHE A 140 -1.85 -2.91 -12.79
C PHE A 140 -1.01 -2.46 -14.00
N ALA A 141 -0.05 -3.28 -14.44
CA ALA A 141 0.69 -3.06 -15.68
C ALA A 141 -0.18 -3.08 -16.95
N LYS A 142 -1.33 -3.79 -16.92
CA LYS A 142 -2.30 -3.84 -18.04
C LYS A 142 -3.15 -2.58 -18.19
N LEU A 143 -3.10 -1.65 -17.23
CA LEU A 143 -3.89 -0.43 -17.26
C LEU A 143 -3.36 0.58 -18.28
N THR A 144 -4.26 1.25 -18.99
CA THR A 144 -3.90 2.38 -19.85
C THR A 144 -3.49 3.60 -18.99
N PRO A 145 -2.63 4.50 -19.48
CA PRO A 145 -2.23 5.69 -18.71
C PRO A 145 -3.42 6.54 -18.24
N ALA A 146 -4.42 6.74 -19.12
CA ALA A 146 -5.62 7.51 -18.79
C ALA A 146 -6.44 6.93 -17.63
N VAL A 147 -6.53 5.59 -17.54
CA VAL A 147 -7.16 4.93 -16.40
C VAL A 147 -6.26 5.03 -15.16
N ARG A 148 -4.95 4.77 -15.33
CA ARG A 148 -3.97 4.79 -14.24
C ARG A 148 -3.95 6.12 -13.47
N HIS A 149 -3.97 7.25 -14.18
CA HIS A 149 -3.93 8.59 -13.57
C HIS A 149 -5.19 8.96 -12.76
N GLY A 150 -6.30 8.24 -12.95
CA GLY A 150 -7.55 8.47 -12.20
C GLY A 150 -7.72 7.58 -10.96
N LEU A 151 -6.76 6.72 -10.64
CA LEU A 151 -6.84 5.78 -9.52
C LEU A 151 -6.17 6.35 -8.26
N PRO A 152 -6.62 5.93 -7.06
CA PRO A 152 -5.79 6.06 -5.85
C PRO A 152 -4.46 5.33 -6.08
N TYR A 153 -3.37 5.94 -5.63
CA TYR A 153 -2.00 5.55 -6.00
C TYR A 153 -1.08 5.37 -4.78
N LEU A 154 -1.62 5.34 -3.57
CA LEU A 154 -0.84 5.15 -2.34
C LEU A 154 -1.13 3.78 -1.71
N ILE A 155 -0.09 2.94 -1.57
CA ILE A 155 -0.14 1.74 -0.72
C ILE A 155 0.63 2.03 0.56
N VAL A 156 -0.02 1.82 1.71
CA VAL A 156 0.60 2.09 3.01
C VAL A 156 0.96 0.80 3.74
N ILE A 157 2.20 0.73 4.21
CA ILE A 157 2.77 -0.40 4.92
C ILE A 157 3.19 0.08 6.30
N ASP A 158 2.54 -0.43 7.34
CA ASP A 158 2.79 0.01 8.71
C ASP A 158 3.38 -1.11 9.55
N GLY A 159 4.40 -0.79 10.33
CA GLY A 159 5.06 -1.71 11.25
C GLY A 159 5.89 -2.81 10.57
N LEU A 160 6.58 -2.59 9.44
CA LEU A 160 7.35 -3.68 8.78
C LEU A 160 8.31 -4.41 9.75
N ASN A 161 8.89 -3.71 10.73
CA ASN A 161 9.68 -4.29 11.83
C ASN A 161 8.91 -5.27 12.75
N GLU A 162 7.59 -5.33 12.68
CA GLU A 162 6.72 -6.24 13.41
C GLU A 162 6.48 -7.56 12.67
N CYS A 163 6.85 -7.65 11.39
CA CYS A 163 6.98 -8.93 10.68
C CYS A 163 7.97 -9.83 11.44
N VAL A 164 7.56 -11.03 11.85
CA VAL A 164 8.32 -11.87 12.81
C VAL A 164 9.60 -12.46 12.24
N ASP A 165 9.70 -12.54 10.92
CA ASP A 165 10.83 -13.13 10.20
C ASP A 165 11.67 -12.03 9.52
N PRO A 166 12.96 -11.86 9.89
CA PRO A 166 13.85 -10.90 9.23
C PRO A 166 14.07 -11.18 7.74
N GLU A 167 14.10 -12.45 7.31
CA GLU A 167 14.27 -12.79 5.89
C GLU A 167 13.07 -12.28 5.07
N SER A 168 11.85 -12.44 5.60
CA SER A 168 10.64 -11.85 5.05
C SER A 168 10.67 -10.32 5.00
N GLN A 169 11.32 -9.62 5.93
CA GLN A 169 11.49 -8.17 5.83
C GLN A 169 12.41 -7.78 4.66
N GLU A 170 13.48 -8.53 4.43
CA GLU A 170 14.40 -8.32 3.30
C GLU A 170 13.71 -8.64 1.97
N ARG A 171 13.07 -9.82 1.85
CA ARG A 171 12.30 -10.24 0.67
C ARG A 171 11.15 -9.29 0.32
N PHE A 172 10.51 -8.70 1.33
CA PHE A 172 9.52 -7.64 1.11
C PHE A 172 10.15 -6.46 0.37
N LEU A 173 11.28 -5.96 0.86
CA LEU A 173 12.00 -4.84 0.23
C LEU A 173 12.51 -5.21 -1.17
N GLU A 174 13.06 -6.40 -1.37
CA GLU A 174 13.45 -6.88 -2.71
C GLU A 174 12.27 -6.86 -3.71
N ALA A 175 11.07 -7.28 -3.28
CA ALA A 175 9.87 -7.21 -4.12
C ALA A 175 9.44 -5.76 -4.44
N ILE A 176 9.63 -4.82 -3.51
CA ILE A 176 9.42 -3.39 -3.81
C ILE A 176 10.49 -2.86 -4.78
N GLY A 177 11.77 -3.23 -4.62
CA GLY A 177 12.84 -2.91 -5.56
C GLY A 177 12.54 -3.40 -6.97
N TYR A 178 12.09 -4.65 -7.09
CA TYR A 178 11.61 -5.25 -8.34
C TYR A 178 10.40 -4.51 -8.93
N ALA A 179 9.50 -3.96 -8.10
CA ALA A 179 8.38 -3.14 -8.55
C ALA A 179 8.84 -1.81 -9.17
N ILE A 180 9.85 -1.14 -8.57
CA ILE A 180 10.44 0.11 -9.10
C ILE A 180 11.14 -0.15 -10.45
N ALA A 181 11.86 -1.27 -10.55
CA ALA A 181 12.56 -1.67 -11.76
C ALA A 181 11.64 -2.35 -12.81
N PHE A 182 10.33 -2.42 -12.57
CA PHE A 182 9.44 -3.18 -13.44
C PHE A 182 9.29 -2.49 -14.82
N PRO A 183 9.39 -3.23 -15.95
CA PRO A 183 9.38 -2.61 -17.29
C PRO A 183 8.06 -1.94 -17.73
N ALA A 184 6.99 -2.07 -16.95
CA ALA A 184 5.69 -1.48 -17.23
C ALA A 184 5.25 -0.61 -16.04
N PRO A 185 4.58 0.55 -16.25
CA PRO A 185 4.40 1.52 -15.18
C PRO A 185 3.50 1.00 -14.07
N PHE A 186 4.06 0.95 -12.85
CA PHE A 186 3.36 0.53 -11.66
C PHE A 186 2.82 1.80 -10.95
N PRO A 187 1.48 1.94 -10.77
CA PRO A 187 0.91 3.19 -10.30
C PRO A 187 1.27 3.58 -8.87
N PHE A 188 1.78 2.66 -8.07
CA PHE A 188 1.79 2.85 -6.62
C PHE A 188 3.06 3.48 -6.09
N ILE A 189 2.83 4.53 -5.31
CA ILE A 189 3.73 4.95 -4.26
C ILE A 189 3.57 4.01 -3.07
N PHE A 190 4.67 3.45 -2.59
CA PHE A 190 4.70 2.81 -1.28
C PHE A 190 5.09 3.83 -0.20
N LEU A 191 4.29 3.88 0.85
CA LEU A 191 4.57 4.56 2.11
C LEU A 191 4.86 3.50 3.16
N ILE A 192 6.14 3.26 3.45
CA ILE A 192 6.58 2.29 4.44
C ILE A 192 6.93 3.01 5.73
N CYS A 193 6.24 2.64 6.80
CA CYS A 193 6.38 3.17 8.15
C CYS A 193 6.95 2.08 9.06
N SER A 194 8.20 2.22 9.49
CA SER A 194 8.89 1.17 10.25
C SER A 194 10.02 1.71 11.13
N ARG A 195 10.38 0.95 12.17
CA ARG A 195 11.65 1.14 12.91
C ARG A 195 12.87 0.90 11.99
N PRO A 196 13.98 1.63 12.18
CA PRO A 196 15.25 1.44 11.46
C PRO A 196 16.03 0.21 11.95
N GLU A 197 15.39 -0.95 12.03
CA GLU A 197 16.11 -2.19 12.33
C GLU A 197 17.19 -2.46 11.24
N PRO A 198 18.33 -3.10 11.58
CA PRO A 198 19.47 -3.21 10.66
C PRO A 198 19.12 -3.76 9.28
N GLN A 199 18.36 -4.85 9.21
CA GLN A 199 17.91 -5.49 7.97
C GLN A 199 17.05 -4.54 7.10
N ILE A 200 16.15 -3.76 7.72
CA ILE A 200 15.30 -2.79 7.02
C ILE A 200 16.14 -1.62 6.46
N ARG A 201 17.12 -1.12 7.23
CA ARG A 201 18.05 -0.08 6.75
C ARG A 201 18.88 -0.60 5.57
N ASN A 202 19.50 -1.77 5.73
CA ASN A 202 20.34 -2.38 4.72
C ASN A 202 19.56 -2.65 3.42
N GLY A 203 18.34 -3.17 3.50
CA GLY A 203 17.48 -3.38 2.35
C GLY A 203 17.20 -2.08 1.58
N PHE A 204 16.93 -0.98 2.28
CA PHE A 204 16.77 0.33 1.65
C PHE A 204 18.07 0.95 1.12
N ASP A 205 19.25 0.49 1.53
CA ASP A 205 20.55 0.92 1.00
C ASP A 205 20.90 0.24 -0.35
N ASN A 206 20.06 -0.69 -0.85
CA ASN A 206 20.17 -1.26 -2.19
C ASN A 206 20.09 -0.14 -3.28
N PRO A 207 21.03 -0.12 -4.27
CA PRO A 207 21.00 0.77 -5.42
C PRO A 207 19.66 0.97 -6.13
N ASP A 208 18.80 -0.07 -6.19
CA ASP A 208 17.48 -0.03 -6.82
C ASP A 208 16.57 1.08 -6.26
N PHE A 209 16.80 1.48 -5.01
CA PHE A 209 16.03 2.53 -4.33
C PHE A 209 16.56 3.95 -4.54
N ILE A 210 17.82 4.14 -4.97
CA ILE A 210 18.54 5.43 -4.85
C ILE A 210 17.78 6.63 -5.47
N THR A 211 17.20 6.45 -6.66
CA THR A 211 16.50 7.53 -7.37
C THR A 211 15.03 7.70 -6.96
N SER A 212 14.48 6.71 -6.26
CA SER A 212 13.05 6.57 -6.01
C SER A 212 12.69 6.76 -4.54
N LEU A 213 13.68 6.69 -3.65
CA LEU A 213 13.55 6.71 -2.21
C LEU A 213 13.67 8.10 -1.58
N LYS A 214 12.62 8.52 -0.87
CA LYS A 214 12.69 9.56 0.15
C LYS A 214 12.65 8.91 1.53
N ARG A 215 13.72 9.05 2.31
CA ARG A 215 13.73 8.75 3.75
C ARG A 215 13.38 10.02 4.54
N LEU A 216 12.43 9.93 5.46
CA LEU A 216 12.21 10.93 6.51
C LEU A 216 12.48 10.27 7.86
N ALA A 217 13.47 10.77 8.59
CA ALA A 217 13.75 10.36 9.96
C ALA A 217 12.97 11.23 10.95
N ILE A 218 12.28 10.61 11.91
CA ILE A 218 11.65 11.32 13.04
C ILE A 218 12.62 11.36 14.22
N SER A 219 13.75 12.07 14.07
CA SER A 219 14.76 12.23 15.12
C SER A 219 14.52 13.48 15.98
N ASP A 220 14.61 13.31 17.31
CA ASP A 220 14.68 14.36 18.34
C ASP A 220 13.63 15.47 18.29
N THR A 221 12.38 15.09 18.60
CA THR A 221 11.54 15.91 19.48
C THR A 221 10.81 15.00 20.48
N ASN A 222 10.95 15.27 21.79
CA ASN A 222 10.29 14.50 22.85
C ASN A 222 8.75 14.61 22.75
N TRP A 223 8.06 13.60 22.23
CA TRP A 223 6.59 13.48 22.32
C TRP A 223 6.07 12.07 22.01
N PHE A 224 4.89 11.74 22.56
CA PHE A 224 4.12 10.51 22.34
C PHE A 224 2.79 10.84 21.57
N VAL A 225 2.03 9.85 21.03
CA VAL A 225 1.62 9.75 19.58
C VAL A 225 0.11 9.72 19.16
N ALA A 226 -0.25 10.33 17.99
CA ALA A 226 -1.46 10.53 17.07
C ALA A 226 -2.60 11.63 17.20
N HIS A 227 -3.11 12.12 16.08
CA HIS A 227 -4.54 12.04 15.76
C HIS A 227 -4.81 12.36 14.29
N ILE A 228 -5.08 11.30 13.54
CA ILE A 228 -5.76 11.15 12.23
C ILE A 228 -5.51 9.67 11.84
N THR A 229 -6.32 9.03 10.99
CA THR A 229 -6.11 7.59 10.68
C THR A 229 -4.76 7.25 10.04
N PHE A 230 -4.10 8.18 9.34
CA PHE A 230 -2.69 8.06 8.91
C PHE A 230 -1.66 8.32 10.02
N ASP A 231 -2.06 9.03 11.07
CA ASP A 231 -1.21 9.36 12.20
C ASP A 231 -1.03 8.17 13.16
N THR A 232 -1.84 7.12 12.98
CA THR A 232 -1.71 5.82 13.66
C THR A 232 -0.44 5.07 13.25
N MET A 233 0.02 5.29 12.01
CA MET A 233 1.12 4.55 11.37
C MET A 233 2.52 5.09 11.73
N LEU A 234 2.58 6.07 12.63
CA LEU A 234 3.79 6.80 12.96
C LEU A 234 4.27 6.54 14.41
N LEU A 235 3.73 5.48 15.06
CA LEU A 235 3.99 5.08 16.45
C LEU A 235 5.42 4.59 16.72
N ASN A 236 6.09 4.12 15.68
CA ASN A 236 7.43 3.56 15.74
C ASN A 236 8.47 4.65 15.41
N GLU A 237 9.69 4.55 15.96
CA GLU A 237 10.80 5.47 15.65
C GLU A 237 11.08 5.42 14.15
N LEU A 238 10.56 6.36 13.37
CA LEU A 238 10.27 6.05 11.97
C LEU A 238 11.40 6.43 11.02
N VAL A 239 11.69 5.51 10.11
CA VAL A 239 12.05 5.85 8.73
C VAL A 239 10.76 5.81 7.94
N VAL A 240 10.23 6.97 7.55
CA VAL A 240 9.23 7.01 6.50
C VAL A 240 9.97 6.79 5.18
N THR A 241 9.76 5.64 4.56
CA THR A 241 10.27 5.36 3.22
C THR A 241 9.15 5.57 2.22
N CYS A 242 9.39 6.51 1.32
CA CYS A 242 8.51 6.90 0.23
C CYS A 242 9.17 6.50 -1.09
N ILE A 243 8.49 5.67 -1.90
CA ILE A 243 9.05 5.05 -3.12
C ILE A 243 8.21 5.39 -4.36
N ARG A 244 8.85 5.88 -5.43
CA ARG A 244 8.21 6.27 -6.71
C ARG A 244 8.82 5.53 -7.91
N ASP A 245 8.01 4.82 -8.70
CA ASP A 245 8.42 4.28 -10.01
C ASP A 245 8.82 5.43 -10.96
N ARG A 246 9.89 5.24 -11.73
CA ARG A 246 10.45 6.22 -12.66
C ARG A 246 9.76 6.23 -14.04
N ASN A 247 8.83 5.32 -14.29
CA ASN A 247 8.15 5.14 -15.57
C ASN A 247 6.68 5.62 -15.61
N GLY A 248 6.21 6.33 -14.58
CA GLY A 248 4.94 7.06 -14.59
C GLY A 248 5.17 8.58 -14.61
N GLU A 249 4.70 9.26 -15.66
CA GLU A 249 4.75 10.73 -15.81
C GLU A 249 4.34 11.46 -14.53
N VAL A 250 5.01 12.59 -14.25
CA VAL A 250 4.77 13.37 -13.03
C VAL A 250 3.33 13.87 -12.98
N LEU A 251 2.72 13.80 -11.78
CA LEU A 251 1.37 14.30 -11.49
C LEU A 251 1.29 15.83 -11.61
N THR A 252 1.28 16.35 -12.83
CA THR A 252 0.89 17.74 -13.11
C THR A 252 -0.45 17.77 -13.84
N THR A 253 -1.55 17.76 -13.08
CA THR A 253 -2.65 18.74 -13.17
C THR A 253 -3.78 18.33 -12.23
N ALA A 254 -4.00 19.10 -11.17
CA ALA A 254 -5.29 19.08 -10.48
C ALA A 254 -6.39 19.52 -11.47
N PRO A 255 -7.56 18.88 -11.50
CA PRO A 255 -8.71 19.42 -12.23
C PRO A 255 -9.06 20.78 -11.64
N SER A 256 -8.94 21.83 -12.44
CA SER A 256 -9.48 23.14 -12.09
C SER A 256 -10.99 23.01 -11.91
N LEU A 257 -11.47 23.19 -10.68
CA LEU A 257 -12.89 23.43 -10.40
C LEU A 257 -13.31 24.76 -11.05
N GLN A 258 -13.61 24.72 -12.34
CA GLN A 258 -14.44 25.72 -13.00
C GLN A 258 -15.89 25.30 -12.80
N THR A 259 -16.51 25.78 -11.73
CA THR A 259 -17.97 25.94 -11.67
C THR A 259 -18.37 27.20 -12.48
N PRO A 260 -19.57 27.20 -13.09
CA PRO A 260 -20.03 28.28 -13.96
C PRO A 260 -20.26 29.62 -13.26
#